data_AF-A0A1F9ZTC1-F1
#
_entry.id   AF-A0A1F9ZTC1-F1
#
_cell.length_a   1.000
_cell.length_b   1.000
_cell.length_c   1.000
_cell.angle_alpha   90.00
_cell.angle_beta   90.00
_cell.angle_gamma   90.00
#
_symmetry.space_group_name_H-M   'P 1'
#
loop_
_entity.id
_entity.type
_entity.pdbx_description
1 polymer ?
#
loop_
_entity_poly.entity_id
_entity_poly.type
_entity_poly.pdbx_seq_one_letter_code
_entity_poly.pdbx_strand_id
1 'polypeptide(L)'
;MNSSISLTIYDDQDEILAEFTETRIRWGIIEDVVDLSEKLYGKSEREAIQAMGTFIQLVFPKLTKELLRQADVNDIKICFQQIVNVVKNIEGNSEKNVETVKPL
;
A
#
# COMPACT_ATOMS: atom_id res chain seq x y z
N MET A 1 -0.08 8.54 15.71
CA MET A 1 0.73 7.33 15.47
C MET A 1 1.38 7.47 14.10
N ASN A 2 2.69 7.31 13.99
CA ASN A 2 3.36 7.26 12.69
C ASN A 2 3.12 5.87 12.10
N SER A 3 2.09 5.72 11.27
CA SER A 3 1.86 4.49 10.51
C SER A 3 2.84 4.47 9.34
N SER A 4 4.04 3.91 9.56
CA SER A 4 4.99 3.64 8.48
C SER A 4 4.53 2.42 7.69
N ILE A 5 4.70 2.46 6.37
CA ILE A 5 4.54 1.31 5.49
C ILE A 5 5.91 0.79 5.15
N SER A 6 6.10 -0.52 5.26
CA SER A 6 7.34 -1.18 4.90
C SER A 6 7.12 -2.40 4.03
N LEU A 7 8.14 -2.69 3.21
CA LEU A 7 8.29 -3.91 2.45
C LEU A 7 9.75 -4.35 2.56
N THR A 8 9.97 -5.57 3.04
CA THR A 8 11.26 -6.22 3.03
C THR A 8 11.19 -7.40 2.07
N ILE A 9 12.23 -7.57 1.26
CA ILE A 9 12.36 -8.67 0.31
C ILE A 9 13.58 -9.48 0.71
N TYR A 10 13.40 -10.79 0.80
CA TYR A 10 14.42 -11.74 1.21
C TYR A 10 14.85 -12.60 0.02
N ASP A 11 16.07 -13.12 0.06
CA ASP A 11 16.51 -14.16 -0.86
C ASP A 11 16.11 -15.58 -0.39
N ASP A 12 16.58 -16.59 -1.10
CA ASP A 12 16.35 -18.00 -0.78
C ASP A 12 17.07 -18.49 0.49
N GLN A 13 17.93 -17.66 1.08
CA GLN A 13 18.67 -17.92 2.31
C GLN A 13 18.12 -17.11 3.51
N ASP A 14 16.95 -16.46 3.35
CA ASP A 14 16.35 -15.53 4.31
C ASP A 14 17.20 -14.26 4.57
N GLU A 15 18.13 -13.91 3.68
CA GLU A 15 18.91 -12.67 3.77
C GLU A 15 18.18 -11.51 3.10
N ILE A 16 18.33 -10.29 3.64
CA ILE A 16 17.63 -9.10 3.13
C ILE A 16 18.23 -8.67 1.78
N LEU A 17 17.45 -8.79 0.71
CA LEU A 17 17.78 -8.27 -0.61
C LEU A 17 17.48 -6.78 -0.75
N ALA A 18 16.34 -6.35 -0.21
CA ALA A 18 15.91 -4.96 -0.30
C ALA A 18 14.94 -4.61 0.83
N GLU A 19 15.03 -3.37 1.31
CA GLU A 19 14.10 -2.79 2.28
C GLU A 19 13.57 -1.46 1.76
N PHE A 20 12.25 -1.32 1.80
CA PHE A 20 11.54 -0.11 1.44
C PHE A 20 10.73 0.33 2.64
N THR A 21 10.84 1.61 3.00
CA THR A 21 10.03 2.21 4.06
C THR A 21 9.55 3.58 3.61
N GLU A 22 8.25 3.82 3.76
CA GLU A 22 7.64 5.12 3.52
C GLU A 22 6.84 5.53 4.75
N THR A 23 7.06 6.78 5.17
CA THR A 23 6.38 7.36 6.34
C THR A 23 5.15 8.18 5.95
N ARG A 24 5.00 8.49 4.66
CA ARG A 24 3.92 9.31 4.11
C ARG A 24 3.48 8.72 2.79
N ILE A 25 2.17 8.58 2.63
CA ILE A 25 1.55 8.23 1.35
C ILE A 25 1.08 9.51 0.68
N ARG A 26 1.38 9.66 -0.61
CA ARG A 26 0.87 10.80 -1.39
C ARG A 26 -0.63 10.65 -1.60
N TRP A 27 -1.38 11.75 -1.56
CA TRP A 27 -2.85 11.74 -1.71
C TRP A 27 -3.35 10.96 -2.94
N GLY A 28 -2.75 11.17 -4.12
CA GLY A 28 -3.17 10.43 -5.33
C GLY A 28 -3.06 8.91 -5.21
N ILE A 29 -2.14 8.40 -4.39
CA ILE A 29 -2.00 6.94 -4.14
C ILE A 29 -3.15 6.43 -3.25
N ILE A 30 -3.73 7.29 -2.42
CA ILE A 30 -4.92 6.96 -1.60
C ILE A 30 -6.14 6.80 -2.49
N GLU A 31 -6.33 7.68 -3.48
CA GLU A 31 -7.42 7.55 -4.45
C GLU A 31 -7.28 6.24 -5.24
N ASP A 32 -6.07 5.94 -5.70
CA ASP A 32 -5.77 4.71 -6.45
C ASP A 32 -6.04 3.42 -5.65
N VAL A 33 -5.78 3.41 -4.33
CA VAL A 33 -5.95 2.20 -3.50
C VAL A 33 -7.41 1.91 -3.15
N VAL A 34 -8.21 2.95 -2.93
CA VAL A 34 -9.66 2.81 -2.70
C VAL A 34 -10.28 2.17 -3.94
N ASP A 35 -10.01 2.76 -5.10
CA ASP A 35 -10.40 2.26 -6.41
C ASP A 35 -9.97 0.80 -6.64
N LEU A 36 -8.73 0.48 -6.29
CA LEU A 36 -8.20 -0.87 -6.46
C LEU A 36 -8.90 -1.85 -5.53
N SER A 37 -9.12 -1.50 -4.27
CA SER A 37 -9.75 -2.38 -3.28
C SER A 37 -11.17 -2.81 -3.69
N GLU A 38 -11.92 -1.92 -4.32
CA GLU A 38 -13.24 -2.23 -4.88
C GLU A 38 -13.15 -3.14 -6.12
N LYS A 39 -12.18 -2.87 -7.01
CA LYS A 39 -11.94 -3.66 -8.23
C LYS A 39 -11.38 -5.05 -7.97
N LEU A 40 -10.79 -5.27 -6.80
CA LEU A 40 -10.28 -6.58 -6.37
C LEU A 40 -11.40 -7.54 -5.94
N TYR A 41 -12.60 -7.02 -5.64
CA TYR A 41 -13.75 -7.84 -5.27
C TYR A 41 -14.20 -8.71 -6.45
N GLY A 42 -14.24 -10.03 -6.27
CA GLY A 42 -14.66 -10.98 -7.30
C GLY A 42 -13.60 -11.34 -8.35
N LYS A 43 -12.38 -10.80 -8.26
CA LYS A 43 -11.25 -11.24 -9.09
C LYS A 43 -10.66 -12.57 -8.61
N SER A 44 -10.00 -13.28 -9.52
CA SER A 44 -9.20 -14.45 -9.13
C SER A 44 -8.03 -14.03 -8.25
N GLU A 45 -7.56 -14.93 -7.37
CA GLU A 45 -6.44 -14.65 -6.47
C GLU A 45 -5.18 -14.18 -7.23
N ARG A 46 -4.92 -14.78 -8.41
CA ARG A 46 -3.80 -14.41 -9.27
C ARG A 46 -3.89 -12.96 -9.76
N GLU A 47 -5.06 -12.55 -10.25
CA GLU A 47 -5.26 -11.17 -10.71
C GLU A 47 -5.15 -10.18 -9.56
N ALA A 48 -5.63 -10.57 -8.37
CA ALA A 48 -5.52 -9.75 -7.19
C ALA A 48 -4.06 -9.50 -6.78
N ILE A 49 -3.24 -10.55 -6.75
CA ILE A 49 -1.81 -10.46 -6.42
C ILE A 49 -1.07 -9.58 -7.44
N GLN A 50 -1.34 -9.74 -8.74
CA GLN A 50 -0.71 -8.91 -9.77
C GLN A 50 -1.06 -7.43 -9.63
N ALA A 51 -2.33 -7.13 -9.32
CA ALA A 51 -2.77 -5.77 -9.11
C ALA A 51 -2.17 -5.15 -7.84
N MET A 52 -2.10 -5.92 -6.73
CA MET A 52 -1.43 -5.50 -5.49
C MET A 52 0.05 -5.18 -5.75
N GLY A 53 0.79 -6.07 -6.42
CA GLY A 53 2.20 -5.85 -6.73
C GLY A 53 2.45 -4.60 -7.58
N THR A 54 1.62 -4.39 -8.61
CA THR A 54 1.69 -3.19 -9.46
C THR A 54 1.45 -1.92 -8.65
N PHE A 55 0.47 -1.96 -7.75
CA PHE A 55 0.14 -0.83 -6.90
C PHE A 55 1.26 -0.51 -5.89
N ILE A 56 1.89 -1.52 -5.29
CA ILE A 56 3.03 -1.32 -4.38
C ILE A 56 4.21 -0.63 -5.07
N GLN A 57 4.42 -0.85 -6.38
CA GLN A 57 5.45 -0.11 -7.13
C GLN A 57 5.14 1.40 -7.27
N LEU A 58 3.86 1.80 -7.22
CA LEU A 58 3.49 3.21 -7.18
C LEU A 58 3.85 3.85 -5.83
N VAL A 59 3.74 3.07 -4.76
CA VAL A 59 4.09 3.49 -3.39
C VAL A 59 5.61 3.55 -3.22
N PHE A 60 6.34 2.59 -3.78
CA PHE A 60 7.80 2.53 -3.76
C PHE A 60 8.37 2.62 -5.19
N PRO A 61 8.61 3.83 -5.72
CA PRO A 61 9.15 4.01 -7.08
C PRO A 61 10.51 3.34 -7.33
N LYS A 62 11.24 3.02 -6.25
CA LYS A 62 12.52 2.29 -6.30
C LYS A 62 12.36 0.77 -6.35
N LEU A 63 11.16 0.24 -6.13
CA LEU A 63 10.86 -1.19 -6.25
C LEU A 63 10.77 -1.56 -7.74
N THR A 64 11.85 -2.11 -8.28
CA THR A 64 11.90 -2.55 -9.67
C THR A 64 11.03 -3.80 -9.90
N LYS A 65 10.73 -4.11 -11.16
CA LYS A 65 9.97 -5.32 -11.50
C LYS A 65 10.76 -6.58 -11.16
N GLU A 66 12.08 -6.52 -11.26
CA GLU A 66 13.00 -7.62 -10.93
C GLU A 66 13.01 -7.90 -9.43
N LEU A 67 12.99 -6.86 -8.58
CA LEU A 67 12.86 -7.04 -7.14
C LEU A 67 11.47 -7.52 -6.76
N LEU A 68 10.41 -6.97 -7.38
CA LEU A 68 9.04 -7.41 -7.13
C LEU A 68 8.83 -8.91 -7.44
N ARG A 69 9.51 -9.44 -8.46
CA ARG A 69 9.46 -10.88 -8.78
C ARG A 69 10.11 -11.78 -7.74
N GLN A 70 10.99 -11.23 -6.91
CA GLN A 70 11.65 -11.93 -5.81
C GLN A 70 10.88 -11.81 -4.50
N ALA A 71 9.90 -10.90 -4.41
CA ALA A 71 9.10 -10.73 -3.21
C ALA A 71 8.17 -11.91 -2.96
N ASP A 72 8.04 -12.31 -1.69
CA ASP A 72 7.02 -13.29 -1.29
C ASP A 72 5.62 -12.68 -1.45
N VAL A 73 4.67 -13.51 -1.88
CA VAL A 73 3.26 -13.12 -1.98
C VAL A 73 2.72 -12.60 -0.65
N ASN A 74 3.16 -13.18 0.47
CA ASN A 74 2.76 -12.77 1.81
C ASN A 74 3.29 -11.38 2.15
N ASP A 75 4.54 -11.05 1.81
CA ASP A 75 5.11 -9.71 2.04
C ASP A 75 4.33 -8.65 1.26
N ILE A 76 3.97 -8.96 0.02
CA ILE A 76 3.11 -8.12 -0.82
C ILE A 76 1.73 -7.92 -0.19
N LYS A 77 1.07 -9.00 0.26
CA LYS A 77 -0.24 -8.94 0.92
C LYS A 77 -0.18 -8.11 2.22
N ILE A 78 0.84 -8.32 3.05
CA ILE A 78 1.05 -7.61 4.31
C ILE A 78 1.29 -6.12 4.04
N CYS A 79 2.20 -5.79 3.12
CA CYS A 79 2.49 -4.41 2.76
C CYS A 79 1.25 -3.70 2.22
N PHE A 80 0.49 -4.35 1.32
CA PHE A 80 -0.77 -3.82 0.82
C PHE A 80 -1.78 -3.56 1.95
N GLN A 81 -1.90 -4.47 2.93
CA GLN A 81 -2.79 -4.29 4.07
C GLN A 81 -2.37 -3.11 4.96
N GLN A 82 -1.07 -2.85 5.13
CA GLN A 82 -0.58 -1.67 5.84
C GLN A 82 -1.10 -0.39 5.18
N ILE A 83 -1.05 -0.31 3.84
CA ILE A 83 -1.56 0.82 3.07
C ILE A 83 -3.07 0.99 3.28
N VAL A 84 -3.85 -0.08 3.13
CA VAL A 84 -5.31 -0.05 3.36
C VAL A 84 -5.64 0.43 4.78
N ASN A 85 -4.87 0.01 5.78
CA ASN A 85 -5.08 0.45 7.16
C ASN A 85 -4.79 1.95 7.34
N VAL A 86 -3.79 2.50 6.64
CA VAL A 86 -3.56 3.95 6.63
C VAL A 86 -4.78 4.70 6.10
N VAL A 87 -5.37 4.22 5.00
CA VAL A 87 -6.59 4.83 4.40
C VAL A 87 -7.76 4.79 5.38
N LYS A 88 -8.05 3.61 5.95
CA LYS A 88 -9.15 3.45 6.91
C LYS A 88 -8.99 4.36 8.14
N ASN A 89 -7.75 4.58 8.59
CA ASN A 89 -7.46 5.50 9.69
C ASN A 89 -7.69 6.98 9.33
N ILE A 90 -7.58 7.34 8.04
CA ILE A 90 -7.94 8.68 7.54
C ILE A 90 -9.47 8.84 7.55
N GLU A 91 -10.19 7.85 7.00
CA GLU A 91 -11.67 7.84 6.97
C GLU A 91 -12.27 7.89 8.38
N GLY A 92 -11.78 7.03 9.28
CA GLY A 92 -12.27 6.95 10.67
C GLY A 92 -11.94 8.17 11.55
N ASN A 93 -10.98 9.02 11.15
CA ASN A 93 -10.70 10.30 11.84
C ASN A 93 -11.49 11.48 11.26
N SER A 94 -12.12 11.31 10.09
CA SER A 94 -12.84 12.39 9.41
C SER A 94 -14.16 12.77 10.08
N GLU A 95 -14.67 11.97 11.02
CA GLU A 95 -15.89 12.29 11.78
C GLU A 95 -15.71 13.36 12.87
N LYS A 96 -14.49 13.81 13.18
CA LYS A 96 -14.24 14.70 14.34
C LYS A 96 -13.89 16.16 14.05
N ASN A 97 -13.59 16.58 12.82
CA ASN A 97 -13.02 17.91 12.58
C ASN A 97 -13.40 18.56 11.24
N VAL A 98 -14.67 18.53 10.85
CA VAL A 98 -15.17 19.53 9.87
C VAL A 98 -15.84 20.65 10.64
N GLU A 99 -15.05 21.45 11.37
CA GLU A 99 -15.52 22.78 11.76
C GLU A 99 -15.58 23.63 10.49
N THR A 100 -16.80 24.04 10.18
CA THR A 100 -17.22 24.96 9.14
C THR A 100 -16.21 26.08 8.90
N VAL A 101 -15.49 26.03 7.77
CA VAL A 101 -14.81 27.21 7.23
C VAL A 101 -15.91 28.15 6.74
N LYS A 102 -16.12 29.27 7.45
CA LYS A 102 -17.02 30.33 6.99
C LYS A 102 -16.50 30.88 5.65
N PRO A 103 -17.36 31.09 4.64
CA PRO A 103 -16.96 31.76 3.41
C PRO A 103 -16.56 33.21 3.72
N LEU A 104 -15.50 33.66 3.03
CA LEU A 104 -14.98 35.03 3.05
C LEU A 104 -15.98 36.03 2.47
#